data_AF-A0A9D9LYA7-F1
#
_entry.id   AF-A0A9D9LYA7-F1
#
_cell.length_a   1.000
_cell.length_b   1.000
_cell.length_c   1.000
_cell.angle_alpha   90.00
_cell.angle_beta   90.00
_cell.angle_gamma   90.00
#
_symmetry.space_group_name_H-M   'P 1'
#
loop_
_entity.id
_entity.type
_entity.pdbx_description
1 polymer ?
#
loop_
_entity_poly.entity_id
_entity_poly.type
_entity_poly.pdbx_seq_one_letter_code
_entity_poly.pdbx_strand_id
1 'polypeptide(L)' 'MLTLQGFYDGAVFRPLEKVTLPKNQPVTLTVNIIDKPNQDTLEAKSEVEYMKKHPEEFKGYTDIDLMMEDLLK' A
#
# COMPACT_ATOMS: atom_id res chain seq x y z
N MET A 1 20.91 -21.03 4.62
CA MET A 1 20.69 -19.93 3.66
C MET A 1 19.87 -18.88 4.39
N LEU A 2 20.39 -17.66 4.57
CA LEU A 2 19.68 -16.58 5.26
C LEU A 2 18.78 -15.86 4.25
N THR A 3 17.47 -15.81 4.50
CA THR A 3 16.52 -15.10 3.64
C THR A 3 16.12 -13.80 4.33
N LEU A 4 16.36 -12.67 3.66
CA LEU A 4 16.01 -11.34 4.16
C LEU A 4 14.72 -10.85 3.50
N GLN A 5 13.75 -10.43 4.32
CA GLN A 5 12.56 -9.76 3.85
C GLN A 5 12.73 -8.24 3.97
N GLY A 6 12.21 -7.49 3.01
CA GLY A 6 12.40 -6.06 2.92
C GLY A 6 11.68 -5.47 1.72
N PHE A 7 11.70 -4.15 1.63
CA PHE A 7 11.12 -3.40 0.53
C PHE A 7 12.21 -2.77 -0.32
N TYR A 8 11.88 -2.53 -1.59
CA TYR A 8 12.77 -1.82 -2.49
C TYR A 8 12.31 -0.38 -2.63
N ASP A 9 13.22 0.55 -2.36
CA ASP A 9 12.97 2.00 -2.39
C ASP A 9 14.07 2.65 -3.24
N GLY A 10 13.71 3.14 -4.43
CA GLY A 10 14.59 3.97 -5.25
C GLY A 10 15.99 3.40 -5.53
N ALA A 11 16.08 2.09 -5.81
CA ALA A 11 17.32 1.32 -6.02
C ALA A 11 17.98 0.71 -4.76
N VAL A 12 17.41 0.90 -3.57
CA VAL A 12 17.94 0.39 -2.31
C VAL A 12 16.99 -0.63 -1.68
N PHE A 13 17.50 -1.81 -1.36
CA PHE A 13 16.77 -2.79 -0.54
C PHE A 13 16.87 -2.41 0.94
N ARG A 14 15.73 -2.17 1.58
CA ARG A 14 15.61 -1.89 3.01
C ARG A 14 15.05 -3.14 3.71
N PRO A 15 15.86 -3.85 4.51
CA PRO A 15 15.37 -5.02 5.24
C PRO A 15 14.39 -4.60 6.35
N LEU A 16 13.39 -5.44 6.60
CA LEU A 16 12.43 -5.29 7.70
C LEU A 16 13.10 -5.43 9.07
N GLU A 17 14.14 -6.26 9.14
CA GLU A 17 14.91 -6.52 10.35
C GLU A 17 16.35 -6.02 10.19
N LYS A 18 16.94 -5.54 11.30
CA LYS A 18 18.33 -5.08 11.29
C LYS A 18 19.25 -6.27 11.04
N VAL A 19 19.96 -6.25 9.91
CA VAL A 19 20.90 -7.32 9.52
C VAL A 19 22.27 -6.74 9.27
N THR A 20 23.29 -7.40 9.82
CA THR A 20 24.70 -7.10 9.53
C THR A 20 25.21 -8.12 8.51
N LEU A 21 25.48 -7.67 7.29
CA LEU A 21 26.12 -8.49 6.27
C LEU A 21 27.62 -8.17 6.21
N PRO A 22 28.50 -9.18 6.10
CA PRO A 22 29.91 -8.93 5.88
C PRO A 22 30.13 -8.25 4.52
N LYS A 23 31.09 -7.34 4.50
CA LYS A 23 31.43 -6.55 3.31
C LYS A 23 31.82 -7.48 2.15
N ASN A 24 31.36 -7.18 0.94
CA ASN A 24 31.62 -7.92 -0.30
C ASN A 24 31.09 -9.37 -0.34
N GLN A 25 30.12 -9.73 0.50
CA GLN A 25 29.43 -11.01 0.36
C GLN A 25 28.39 -10.93 -0.76
N PRO A 26 28.39 -11.85 -1.75
CA PRO A 26 27.35 -11.90 -2.76
C PRO A 26 26.01 -12.29 -2.12
N VAL A 27 24.95 -11.58 -2.50
CA VAL A 27 23.58 -11.85 -2.04
C VAL A 27 22.68 -12.09 -3.25
N THR A 28 21.73 -13.02 -3.11
CA THR A 28 20.69 -13.26 -4.10
C THR A 28 19.44 -12.51 -3.68
N LEU A 29 18.94 -11.63 -4.55
CA LEU A 29 17.67 -10.94 -4.35
C LEU A 29 16.55 -11.72 -5.05
N THR A 30 15.55 -12.16 -4.29
CA THR A 30 14.30 -12.70 -4.85
C THR A 30 13.22 -11.65 -4.72
N VAL A 31 12.84 -11.03 -5.82
CA VAL A 31 11.73 -10.07 -5.86
C VAL A 31 10.44 -10.83 -6.17
N ASN A 32 9.54 -10.89 -5.18
CA ASN A 32 8.18 -11.38 -5.40
C ASN A 32 7.33 -10.20 -5.85
N ILE A 33 7.04 -10.13 -7.15
CA ILE A 33 6.06 -9.18 -7.67
C ILE A 33 4.67 -9.74 -7.32
N ILE A 34 4.03 -9.15 -6.33
CA ILE A 34 2.69 -9.54 -5.90
C ILE A 34 1.70 -8.61 -6.60
N ASP A 35 0.97 -9.12 -7.60
CA ASP A 35 -0.09 -8.39 -8.30
C ASP A 35 -1.42 -8.36 -7.51
N LYS A 36 -1.35 -8.57 -6.19
CA LYS A 36 -2.50 -8.52 -5.30
C LYS A 36 -2.45 -7.22 -4.52
N PRO A 37 -3.54 -6.46 -4.45
CA PRO A 37 -3.63 -5.30 -3.58
C PRO A 37 -3.31 -5.69 -2.12
N ASN A 38 -2.70 -4.77 -1.38
CA ASN A 38 -2.51 -4.96 0.06
C ASN A 38 -3.87 -5.03 0.78
N GLN A 39 -3.84 -5.43 2.05
CA GLN A 39 -5.04 -5.61 2.84
C GLN A 39 -5.89 -4.32 2.91
N ASP A 40 -5.25 -3.18 3.15
CA ASP A 40 -5.90 -1.86 3.19
C ASP A 40 -6.66 -1.55 1.89
N THR A 41 -6.08 -1.89 0.73
CA THR A 41 -6.76 -1.68 -0.56
C THR A 41 -7.94 -2.64 -0.74
N LEU A 42 -7.86 -3.86 -0.20
CA LEU A 42 -8.98 -4.80 -0.25
C LEU A 42 -10.13 -4.34 0.65
N GLU A 43 -9.82 -3.81 1.82
CA GLU A 43 -10.79 -3.23 2.76
C GLU A 43 -11.47 -2.00 2.16
N ALA A 44 -10.68 -1.07 1.62
CA ALA A 44 -11.21 0.12 0.93
C ALA A 44 -12.12 -0.25 -0.24
N LYS A 45 -11.77 -1.30 -1.02
CA LYS A 45 -12.65 -1.81 -2.08
C LYS A 45 -13.97 -2.34 -1.53
N SER A 46 -13.93 -3.08 -0.41
CA SER A 46 -15.15 -3.60 0.21
C SER A 46 -16.04 -2.47 0.75
N GLU A 47 -15.45 -1.44 1.35
CA GLU A 47 -16.16 -0.26 1.83
C GLU A 47 -16.85 0.47 0.68
N VAL A 48 -16.14 0.73 -0.42
CA VAL A 48 -16.71 1.38 -1.61
C VAL A 48 -17.89 0.58 -2.19
N GLU A 49 -17.80 -0.75 -2.22
CA GLU A 49 -18.93 -1.58 -2.68
C GLU A 49 -20.14 -1.52 -1.76
N TYR A 50 -19.94 -1.33 -0.45
CA TYR A 50 -21.03 -1.07 0.49
C TYR A 50 -21.62 0.33 0.28
N MET A 51 -20.78 1.37 0.13
CA MET A 51 -21.22 2.74 -0.12
C MET A 51 -22.06 2.88 -1.40
N LYS A 52 -21.72 2.14 -2.46
CA LYS A 52 -22.50 2.11 -3.70
C LYS A 52 -23.88 1.49 -3.53
N LYS A 53 -24.04 0.52 -2.61
CA LYS A 53 -25.31 -0.14 -2.33
C LYS A 53 -26.20 0.68 -1.40
N HIS A 54 -25.59 1.49 -0.55
CA HIS A 54 -26.24 2.32 0.47
C HIS A 54 -25.84 3.80 0.35
N PRO A 55 -26.03 4.45 -0.80
CA PRO A 55 -25.59 5.83 -1.02
C PRO A 55 -26.21 6.84 -0.04
N GLU A 56 -27.34 6.52 0.57
CA GLU A 56 -28.02 7.30 1.61
C GLU A 56 -27.27 7.34 2.95
N GLU A 57 -26.41 6.34 3.23
CA GLU A 57 -25.65 6.25 4.48
C GLU A 57 -24.35 7.05 4.44
N PHE A 58 -23.94 7.53 3.26
CA PHE A 58 -22.65 8.18 3.04
C PHE A 58 -22.81 9.57 2.44
N LYS A 59 -21.82 10.43 2.71
CA LYS A 59 -21.82 11.80 2.19
C LYS A 59 -21.58 11.77 0.69
N GLY A 60 -22.63 12.01 -0.07
CA GLY A 60 -22.56 12.31 -1.50
C GLY A 60 -22.38 13.81 -1.75
N TYR A 61 -21.82 14.15 -2.90
CA TYR A 61 -21.68 15.53 -3.36
C TYR A 61 -22.33 15.68 -4.73
N THR A 62 -23.10 16.76 -4.90
CA THR A 62 -23.65 17.17 -6.21
C THR A 62 -22.89 18.34 -6.82
N ASP A 63 -21.98 18.95 -6.06
CA ASP A 63 -21.13 20.06 -6.46
C ASP A 63 -19.67 19.70 -6.18
N ILE A 64 -18.82 19.87 -7.20
CA ILE A 64 -17.41 19.52 -7.15
C ILE A 64 -16.65 20.48 -6.23
N ASP A 65 -16.99 21.76 -6.21
CA ASP A 65 -16.29 22.77 -5.40
C ASP A 65 -16.51 22.46 -3.91
N LEU A 66 -17.75 22.13 -3.52
CA LEU A 66 -18.08 21.69 -2.16
C LEU A 66 -17.38 20.38 -1.76
N MET A 67 -17.18 19.46 -2.70
CA MET A 67 -16.42 18.23 -2.44
C MET A 67 -14.96 18.54 -2.14
N MET A 68 -14.34 19.41 -2.95
CA MET A 68 -12.92 19.76 -2.80
C MET A 68 -12.67 20.56 -1.51
N GLU A 69 -13.58 21.46 -1.14
CA GLU A 69 -13.51 22.19 0.13
C GLU A 69 -13.54 21.27 1.36
N ASP A 70 -14.22 20.14 1.29
CA ASP A 70 -14.27 19.19 2.41
C ASP A 70 -13.02 18.30 2.49
N LEU A 71 -12.49 17.87 1.34
CA LEU A 71 -11.31 16.99 1.25
C LEU A 71 -9.99 17.68 1.59
N LEU A 72 -9.91 19.00 1.41
CA LEU A 72 -8.68 19.78 1.57
C LEU A 72 -8.56 20.48 2.94
N LYS A 73 -9.48 20.21 3.86
CA LYS A 73 -9.40 20.67 5.27
C LYS A 73 -8.44 19.79 6.08
#